data_AF-A0A699X1Q2-F1
#
_entry.id   AF-A0A699X1Q2-F1
#
_cell.length_a   1.000
_cell.length_b   1.000
_cell.length_c   1.000
_cell.angle_alpha   90.00
_cell.angle_beta   90.00
_cell.angle_gamma   90.00
#
_symmetry.space_group_name_H-M   'P 1'
#
loop_
_entity.id
_entity.type
_entity.pdbx_description
1 polymer ?
#
loop_
_entity_poly.entity_id
_entity_poly.type
_entity_poly.pdbx_seq_one_letter_code
_entity_poly.pdbx_strand_id
1 'polypeptide(L)'
;MSMMGELTYFLGLQIKQDNKGISICKEHYTRNLHKKYDISDSSSVKTPMVPPNNLGPDLAGKPVNETSYKGMIGSLMYLTATRPDI
;
A
#
# COMPACT_ATOMS: atom_id res chain seq x y z
N MET A 1 19.63 -0.67 -31.23
CA MET A 1 19.17 0.20 -30.12
C MET A 1 17.70 -0.15 -29.88
N SER A 2 17.37 -0.73 -28.72
CA SER A 2 15.99 -1.11 -28.42
C SER A 2 15.18 0.16 -28.12
N MET A 3 14.00 0.29 -28.73
CA MET A 3 13.16 1.49 -28.74
C MET A 3 12.24 1.62 -27.51
N MET A 4 12.57 0.93 -26.42
CA MET A 4 11.86 1.06 -25.15
C MET A 4 12.47 2.25 -24.40
N GLY A 5 11.75 3.36 -24.36
CA GLY A 5 12.14 4.55 -23.57
C GLY A 5 12.24 4.26 -22.07
N GLU A 6 12.47 5.30 -21.27
CA GLU A 6 12.65 5.15 -19.83
C GLU A 6 11.42 4.54 -19.14
N LEU A 7 11.65 3.46 -18.38
CA LEU A 7 10.67 2.85 -17.50
C LEU A 7 10.28 3.82 -16.37
N THR A 8 9.06 4.34 -16.43
CA THR A 8 8.49 5.29 -15.45
C THR A 8 7.59 4.64 -14.41
N TYR A 9 6.97 3.50 -14.75
CA TYR A 9 6.14 2.71 -13.84
C TYR A 9 6.37 1.22 -14.04
N PHE A 10 6.40 0.48 -12.94
CA PHE A 10 6.42 -0.98 -12.96
C PHE A 10 5.54 -1.52 -11.83
N LEU A 11 4.62 -2.42 -12.16
CA LEU A 11 3.66 -2.99 -11.21
C LEU A 11 2.89 -1.93 -10.36
N GLY A 12 2.66 -0.75 -10.93
CA GLY A 12 1.97 0.36 -10.25
C GLY A 12 2.87 1.20 -9.32
N LEU A 13 4.15 0.84 -9.18
CA LEU A 13 5.16 1.65 -8.50
C LEU A 13 5.84 2.58 -9.49
N GLN A 14 6.12 3.80 -9.07
CA GLN A 14 6.82 4.76 -9.90
C GLN A 14 8.31 4.47 -9.84
N ILE A 15 8.98 4.53 -10.98
CA ILE A 15 10.42 4.35 -11.11
C ILE A 15 11.04 5.69 -11.50
N LYS A 16 12.09 6.07 -10.78
CA LYS A 16 12.93 7.23 -11.09
C LYS A 16 14.31 6.71 -11.46
N GLN A 17 14.75 7.00 -12.67
CA GLN A 17 16.07 6.63 -13.18
C GLN A 17 16.90 7.92 -13.25
N ASP A 18 18.11 7.87 -12.73
CA ASP A 18 19.07 8.97 -12.77
C ASP A 18 20.47 8.39 -12.99
N ASN A 19 21.47 9.23 -13.23
CA ASN A 19 22.87 8.83 -13.41
C ASN A 19 23.45 8.08 -12.20
N LYS A 20 22.78 8.16 -11.05
CA LYS A 20 23.12 7.44 -9.80
C LYS A 20 22.50 6.04 -9.70
N GLY A 21 21.57 5.69 -10.58
CA GLY A 21 20.87 4.40 -10.59
C GLY A 21 19.35 4.53 -10.59
N ILE A 22 18.67 3.46 -10.16
CA ILE A 22 17.22 3.32 -10.19
C ILE A 22 16.65 3.42 -8.78
N SER A 23 15.68 4.31 -8.57
CA SER A 23 14.94 4.49 -7.33
C SER A 23 13.46 4.17 -7.52
N ILE A 24 12.86 3.44 -6.58
CA ILE A 24 11.44 3.07 -6.62
C ILE A 24 10.66 3.97 -5.64
N CYS A 25 9.62 4.63 -6.15
CA CYS A 25 8.73 5.50 -5.40
C CYS A 25 7.34 4.87 -5.27
N LYS A 26 6.80 4.87 -4.05
CA LYS A 26 5.51 4.26 -3.70
C LYS A 26 4.40 5.26 -3.42
N GLU A 27 4.70 6.55 -3.47
CA GLU A 27 3.76 7.61 -3.10
C GLU A 27 2.47 7.50 -3.91
N HIS A 28 2.60 7.33 -5.24
CA HIS A 28 1.45 7.16 -6.13
C HIS A 28 0.61 5.93 -5.79
N TYR A 29 1.25 4.78 -5.54
CA TYR A 29 0.55 3.55 -5.17
C TYR A 29 -0.20 3.69 -3.84
N THR A 30 0.45 4.28 -2.84
CA THR A 30 -0.12 4.50 -1.50
C THR A 30 -1.31 5.45 -1.56
N ARG A 31 -1.19 6.56 -2.30
CA ARG A 31 -2.29 7.52 -2.51
C ARG A 31 -3.48 6.88 -3.25
N ASN A 32 -3.21 6.02 -4.23
CA ASN A 32 -4.27 5.30 -4.94
C ASN A 32 -4.94 4.26 -4.04
N LEU A 33 -4.19 3.60 -3.17
CA LEU A 33 -4.73 2.67 -2.17
C LEU A 33 -5.68 3.40 -1.21
N HIS A 34 -5.28 4.58 -0.72
CA HIS A 34 -6.12 5.39 0.16
C HIS A 34 -7.45 5.77 -0.51
N LYS A 35 -7.40 6.20 -1.77
CA LYS A 35 -8.60 6.54 -2.55
C LYS A 35 -9.48 5.30 -2.82
N LYS A 36 -8.87 4.16 -3.15
CA LYS A 36 -9.59 2.92 -3.48
C LYS A 36 -10.45 2.41 -2.33
N TYR A 37 -10.00 2.60 -1.10
CA TYR A 37 -10.69 2.12 0.09
C TYR A 37 -11.34 3.22 0.92
N ASP A 38 -11.44 4.44 0.38
CA ASP A 38 -12.07 5.59 1.04
C ASP A 38 -11.48 5.91 2.43
N ILE A 39 -10.14 5.81 2.53
CA ILE A 39 -9.37 6.11 3.75
C ILE A 39 -8.47 7.33 3.57
N SER A 40 -8.84 8.23 2.64
CA SER A 40 -8.03 9.41 2.29
C SER A 40 -7.87 10.38 3.45
N ASP A 41 -8.86 10.46 4.34
CA ASP A 41 -8.87 11.36 5.50
C ASP A 41 -8.25 10.73 6.77
N SER A 42 -7.66 9.54 6.63
CA SER A 42 -7.02 8.86 7.76
C SER A 42 -5.73 9.59 8.20
N SER A 43 -5.59 9.81 9.51
CA SER A 43 -4.40 10.44 10.09
C SER A 43 -3.24 9.44 10.17
N SER A 44 -2.01 9.92 10.00
CA SER A 44 -0.82 9.11 10.21
C SER A 44 -0.68 8.72 11.68
N VAL A 45 -0.47 7.43 11.93
CA VAL A 45 -0.24 6.87 13.27
C VAL A 45 1.20 6.39 13.36
N LYS A 46 1.88 6.71 14.47
CA LYS A 46 3.28 6.30 14.71
C LYS A 46 3.43 4.81 15.00
N THR A 47 2.40 4.21 15.56
CA THR A 47 2.38 2.79 15.92
C THR A 47 1.49 2.05 14.92
N PRO A 48 2.04 1.15 14.09
CA PRO A 48 1.28 0.47 13.03
C PRO A 48 0.19 -0.47 13.58
N MET A 49 0.36 -0.98 14.79
CA MET A 49 -0.64 -1.78 15.51
C MET A 49 -0.43 -1.64 17.02
N VAL A 50 -1.51 -1.47 17.79
CA VAL A 50 -1.45 -1.45 19.27
C VAL A 50 -1.42 -2.89 19.80
N PRO A 51 -0.43 -3.29 20.63
CA PRO A 51 -0.47 -4.55 21.38
C PRO A 51 -1.15 -4.35 22.77
N PRO A 52 -1.78 -5.36 23.40
CA PRO A 52 -2.29 -6.64 22.91
C PRO A 52 -3.71 -6.50 22.35
N ASN A 53 -3.92 -7.18 21.24
CA ASN A 53 -5.11 -7.05 20.41
C ASN A 53 -6.14 -8.08 20.88
N ASN A 54 -7.14 -7.65 21.65
CA ASN A 54 -8.34 -8.45 21.96
C ASN A 54 -9.17 -8.64 20.68
N LEU A 55 -8.61 -9.38 19.72
CA LEU A 55 -9.25 -9.76 18.46
C LEU A 55 -10.17 -10.94 18.74
N GLY A 56 -11.32 -10.64 19.36
CA GLY A 56 -12.45 -11.55 19.46
C GLY A 56 -13.42 -11.32 18.29
N PRO A 57 -14.34 -12.27 18.06
CA PRO A 57 -15.46 -12.03 17.15
C PRO A 57 -16.29 -10.86 17.65
N ASP A 58 -16.46 -9.84 16.81
CA ASP A 58 -17.38 -8.74 17.08
C ASP A 58 -18.80 -9.15 16.64
N LEU A 59 -19.54 -9.75 17.56
CA LEU A 59 -20.90 -10.25 17.31
C LEU A 59 -21.92 -9.12 17.07
N ALA A 60 -21.62 -7.89 17.50
CA ALA A 60 -22.45 -6.71 17.27
C ALA A 60 -21.91 -5.81 16.15
N GLY A 61 -20.80 -6.19 15.53
CA GLY A 61 -20.08 -5.41 14.54
C GLY A 61 -20.83 -5.23 13.24
N LYS A 62 -20.44 -4.20 12.48
CA LYS A 62 -20.93 -4.04 11.11
C LYS A 62 -20.37 -5.16 10.23
N PRO A 63 -21.20 -5.77 9.35
CA PRO A 63 -20.71 -6.73 8.39
C PRO A 63 -19.71 -6.05 7.45
N VAL A 64 -18.56 -6.71 7.24
CA VAL A 64 -17.51 -6.25 6.34
C VAL A 64 -17.60 -7.05 5.04
N ASN A 65 -17.38 -6.39 3.90
CA ASN A 65 -17.23 -7.10 2.62
C ASN A 65 -15.89 -7.84 2.59
N GLU A 66 -15.96 -9.18 2.62
CA GLU A 66 -14.78 -10.06 2.70
C GLU A 66 -13.80 -9.84 1.53
N THR A 67 -14.30 -9.69 0.30
CA THR A 67 -13.48 -9.46 -0.90
C THR A 67 -12.71 -8.14 -0.80
N SER A 68 -13.39 -7.08 -0.36
CA SER A 68 -12.76 -5.77 -0.17
C SER A 68 -11.66 -5.84 0.91
N TYR A 69 -11.96 -6.49 2.03
CA TYR A 69 -11.03 -6.66 3.14
C TYR A 69 -9.78 -7.46 2.73
N LYS A 70 -9.95 -8.63 2.11
CA LYS A 70 -8.82 -9.43 1.60
C LYS A 70 -8.00 -8.66 0.56
N GLY A 71 -8.66 -7.90 -0.32
CA GLY A 71 -7.98 -7.04 -1.28
C GLY A 71 -7.16 -5.93 -0.62
N MET A 72 -7.67 -5.33 0.46
CA MET A 72 -6.95 -4.30 1.22
C MET A 72 -5.68 -4.89 1.86
N ILE A 73 -5.80 -6.04 2.53
CA ILE A 73 -4.67 -6.76 3.11
C ILE A 73 -3.61 -7.10 2.05
N GLY A 74 -4.03 -7.65 0.90
CA GLY A 74 -3.09 -7.95 -0.19
C GLY A 74 -2.38 -6.71 -0.74
N SER A 75 -3.09 -5.59 -0.87
CA SER A 75 -2.50 -4.33 -1.32
C SER A 75 -1.49 -3.77 -0.30
N LEU A 76 -1.78 -3.92 1.00
CA LEU A 76 -0.89 -3.52 2.08
C LEU A 76 0.36 -4.41 2.13
N MET A 77 0.22 -5.73 1.98
CA MET A 77 1.34 -6.67 1.91
C MET A 77 2.27 -6.36 0.73
N TYR A 78 1.72 -5.96 -0.41
CA TYR A 78 2.54 -5.53 -1.56
C TYR A 78 3.34 -4.25 -1.25
N LEU A 79 2.74 -3.32 -0.51
CA LEU A 79 3.39 -2.09 -0.08
C LEU A 79 4.54 -2.38 0.91
N THR A 80 4.35 -3.27 1.89
CA THR A 80 5.39 -3.62 2.87
C THR A 80 6.50 -4.49 2.27
N ALA A 81 6.19 -5.42 1.38
CA ALA A 81 7.20 -6.25 0.71
C ALA A 81 8.24 -5.44 -0.08
N THR A 82 7.86 -4.27 -0.58
CA THR A 82 8.73 -3.40 -1.39
C THR A 82 9.55 -2.39 -0.55
N ARG A 83 9.28 -2.27 0.76
CA ARG A 83 10.05 -1.53 1.79
C ARG A 83 9.60 -2.07 3.14
N PRO A 84 10.37 -2.98 3.74
CA PRO A 84 10.03 -3.55 5.03
C PRO A 84 10.16 -2.56 6.20
N ASP A 85 10.75 -1.37 5.98
CA ASP A 85 10.88 -0.30 6.99
C ASP A 85 9.59 0.53 7.20
N ILE A 86 8.43 0.06 6.70
CA ILE A 86 7.08 0.60 6.92
C ILE A 86 6.34 -0.39 7.80
#